data_AF-A0A1V4QW65-F1
#
_entry.id   AF-A0A1V4QW65-F1
#
_cell.length_a   1.000
_cell.length_b   1.000
_cell.length_c   1.000
_cell.angle_alpha   90.00
_cell.angle_beta   90.00
_cell.angle_gamma   90.00
#
_symmetry.space_group_name_H-M   'P 1'
#
loop_
_entity.id
_entity.type
_entity.pdbx_description
1 polymer ?
#
loop_
_entity_poly.entity_id
_entity_poly.type
_entity_poly.pdbx_seq_one_letter_code
_entity_poly.pdbx_strand_id
1 'polypeptide(L)'
;GVTVSFQALPDRPLTPADLPRALARAFDRLVLDERRFVLDVERRRVLVPPMLWACREMLVRRYQADYGVREVTLLTALRPHVGPAALRRLEEAVGYAVTNRGRPAILAIPGPKRFYPGKLGRIERPAADSGPG
;
A
#
# COMPACT_ATOMS: atom_id res chain seq x y z
N GLY A 1 17.55 2.05 8.35
CA GLY A 1 16.50 1.02 8.55
C GLY A 1 15.25 1.46 7.82
N VAL A 2 14.55 0.54 7.15
CA VAL A 2 13.26 0.84 6.49
C VAL A 2 12.15 0.56 7.50
N THR A 3 11.47 1.62 7.96
CA THR A 3 10.31 1.47 8.84
C THR A 3 9.09 1.13 7.99
N VAL A 4 8.74 -0.15 7.95
CA VAL A 4 7.44 -0.57 7.39
C VAL A 4 6.39 -0.22 8.44
N SER A 5 5.63 0.85 8.22
CA SER A 5 4.47 1.16 9.03
C SER A 5 3.40 0.11 8.73
N PHE A 6 3.37 -0.98 9.48
CA PHE A 6 2.25 -1.91 9.45
C PHE A 6 1.03 -1.18 10.00
N GLN A 7 0.02 -0.94 9.16
CA GLN A 7 -1.30 -0.64 9.68
C GLN A 7 -1.73 -1.85 10.51
N ALA A 8 -2.13 -1.61 11.75
CA ALA A 8 -2.72 -2.64 12.59
C ALA A 8 -3.88 -3.29 11.83
N LEU A 9 -3.88 -4.63 11.81
CA LEU A 9 -5.00 -5.39 11.28
C LEU A 9 -6.26 -4.99 12.06
N PRO A 10 -7.42 -4.84 11.39
CA PRO A 10 -8.65 -4.49 12.09
C PRO A 10 -9.02 -5.60 13.08
N ASP A 11 -9.50 -5.21 14.27
CA ASP A 11 -9.86 -6.15 15.36
C ASP A 11 -11.00 -7.11 14.98
N ARG A 12 -11.73 -6.79 13.91
CA ARG A 12 -12.79 -7.62 13.33
C ARG A 12 -12.64 -7.67 11.81
N PRO A 13 -12.96 -8.80 11.17
CA PRO A 13 -12.97 -8.89 9.71
C PRO A 13 -13.94 -7.87 9.11
N LEU A 14 -13.54 -7.27 8.00
CA LEU A 14 -14.38 -6.33 7.26
C LEU A 14 -15.53 -7.11 6.59
N THR A 15 -16.76 -6.64 6.77
CA THR A 15 -17.90 -7.13 5.98
C THR A 15 -17.98 -6.39 4.64
N PRO A 16 -18.69 -6.94 3.63
CA PRO A 16 -18.93 -6.22 2.38
C PRO A 16 -19.57 -4.83 2.56
N ALA A 17 -20.41 -4.67 3.58
CA ALA A 17 -21.05 -3.38 3.90
C ALA A 17 -20.06 -2.37 4.51
N ASP A 18 -19.06 -2.85 5.26
CA ASP A 18 -18.05 -2.00 5.91
C ASP A 18 -16.91 -1.60 4.97
N LEU A 19 -16.66 -2.41 3.93
CA LEU A 19 -15.53 -2.26 3.04
C LEU A 19 -15.45 -0.86 2.38
N PRO A 20 -16.53 -0.27 1.83
CA PRO A 20 -16.47 1.07 1.24
C PRO A 20 -16.04 2.12 2.26
N ARG A 21 -16.58 2.04 3.48
CA ARG A 21 -16.29 3.01 4.55
C ARG A 21 -14.85 2.85 5.06
N ALA A 22 -14.39 1.61 5.22
CA ALA A 22 -13.02 1.32 5.61
C ALA A 22 -12.02 1.78 4.55
N LEU A 23 -12.34 1.56 3.27
CA LEU A 23 -11.52 1.98 2.15
C LEU A 23 -11.43 3.51 2.06
N ALA A 24 -12.55 4.23 2.20
CA ALA A 24 -12.56 5.70 2.22
C ALA A 24 -11.68 6.25 3.36
N ARG A 25 -11.78 5.68 4.56
CA ARG A 25 -10.91 6.05 5.70
C ARG A 25 -9.43 5.76 5.43
N ALA A 26 -9.12 4.68 4.71
CA ALA A 26 -7.76 4.33 4.36
C ALA A 26 -7.19 5.33 3.34
N PHE A 27 -7.97 5.73 2.33
CA PHE A 27 -7.59 6.77 1.38
C PHE A 27 -7.42 8.13 2.05
N ASP A 28 -8.31 8.52 2.97
CA ASP A 28 -8.15 9.75 3.73
C ASP A 28 -6.84 9.81 4.50
N ARG A 29 -6.56 8.75 5.27
CA ARG A 29 -5.29 8.64 6.00
C ARG A 29 -4.09 8.68 5.07
N LEU A 30 -4.21 8.13 3.86
CA LEU A 30 -3.12 8.13 2.88
C LEU A 30 -2.85 9.53 2.33
N VAL A 31 -3.90 10.24 1.90
CA VAL A 31 -3.81 11.58 1.28
C VAL A 31 -3.39 12.64 2.30
N LEU A 32 -3.88 12.53 3.54
CA LEU A 32 -3.52 13.44 4.63
C LEU A 32 -2.13 13.19 5.21
N ASP A 33 -1.52 12.03 4.93
CA ASP A 33 -0.18 11.74 5.41
C ASP A 33 0.87 12.47 4.58
N GLU A 34 1.31 13.62 5.09
CA GLU A 34 2.36 14.48 4.53
C GLU A 34 3.67 13.75 4.27
N ARG A 35 3.93 12.66 4.99
CA ARG A 35 5.13 11.87 4.79
C ARG A 35 4.95 10.88 3.66
N ARG A 36 3.75 10.41 3.32
CA ARG A 36 3.51 9.40 2.26
C ARG A 36 2.99 10.00 0.96
N PHE A 37 2.15 11.03 1.07
CA PHE A 37 1.55 11.78 -0.01
C PHE A 37 2.03 13.24 0.08
N VAL A 38 3.13 13.53 -0.62
CA VAL A 38 3.85 14.80 -0.49
C VAL A 38 3.40 15.76 -1.58
N LEU A 39 3.03 16.98 -1.20
CA LEU A 39 2.82 18.10 -2.11
C LEU A 39 4.13 18.91 -2.16
N ASP A 40 4.90 18.75 -3.22
CA ASP A 40 6.12 19.51 -3.48
C ASP A 40 5.74 20.81 -4.21
N VAL A 41 5.56 21.88 -3.43
CA VAL A 41 5.12 23.20 -3.90
C VAL A 41 6.18 23.85 -4.78
N GLU A 42 7.46 23.71 -4.42
CA GLU A 42 8.57 24.31 -5.17
C GLU A 42 8.66 23.76 -6.59
N ARG A 43 8.49 22.44 -6.75
CA ARG A 43 8.58 21.77 -8.06
C ARG A 43 7.22 21.56 -8.72
N ARG A 44 6.13 22.02 -8.09
CA ARG A 44 4.73 21.82 -8.53
C ARG A 44 4.41 20.35 -8.82
N ARG A 45 4.74 19.47 -7.89
CA ARG A 45 4.57 18.00 -8.03
C ARG A 45 3.86 17.39 -6.84
N VAL A 46 3.10 16.33 -7.10
CA VAL A 46 2.61 15.43 -6.05
C VAL A 46 3.41 14.15 -6.10
N LEU A 47 4.08 13.81 -5.00
CA LEU A 47 4.77 12.53 -4.83
C LEU A 47 3.82 11.54 -4.19
N VAL A 48 3.33 10.59 -4.98
CA VAL A 48 2.39 9.58 -4.49
C VAL A 48 3.10 8.29 -4.05
N PRO A 49 2.54 7.54 -3.09
CA PRO A 49 3.08 6.25 -2.67
C PRO A 49 3.17 5.25 -3.84
N PRO A 50 4.19 4.36 -3.87
CA PRO A 50 4.38 3.39 -4.95
C PRO A 50 3.15 2.50 -5.22
N MET A 51 2.43 2.09 -4.16
CA MET A 51 1.23 1.27 -4.29
C MET A 51 0.10 2.00 -5.05
N LEU A 52 -0.09 3.30 -4.78
CA LEU A 52 -1.10 4.11 -5.45
C LEU A 52 -0.68 4.40 -6.89
N TRP A 53 0.62 4.63 -7.10
CA TRP A 53 1.19 4.83 -8.43
C TRP A 53 1.04 3.60 -9.34
N ALA A 54 1.22 2.39 -8.78
CA ALA A 54 1.06 1.14 -9.51
C ALA A 54 -0.38 0.93 -9.99
N CYS A 55 -1.36 1.34 -9.18
CA CYS A 55 -2.79 1.21 -9.50
C CYS A 55 -3.35 2.40 -10.29
N ARG A 56 -2.54 3.40 -10.66
CA ARG A 56 -3.04 4.68 -11.20
C ARG A 56 -3.90 4.51 -12.46
N GLU A 57 -3.47 3.67 -13.40
CA GLU A 57 -4.15 3.49 -14.69
C GLU A 57 -5.51 2.84 -14.50
N MET A 58 -5.59 1.87 -13.59
CA MET A 58 -6.84 1.22 -13.22
C MET A 58 -7.82 2.22 -12.61
N LEU A 59 -7.38 3.06 -11.65
CA LEU A 59 -8.22 4.06 -11.01
C LEU A 59 -8.72 5.11 -12.02
N VAL A 60 -7.83 5.61 -12.88
CA VAL A 60 -8.18 6.58 -13.92
C VAL A 60 -9.17 5.98 -14.91
N ARG A 61 -8.91 4.77 -15.43
CA ARG A 61 -9.83 4.11 -16.37
C ARG A 61 -11.19 3.83 -15.75
N ARG A 62 -11.22 3.42 -14.48
CA ARG A 62 -12.46 3.17 -13.76
C ARG A 62 -13.28 4.45 -13.64
N TYR A 63 -12.65 5.55 -13.22
CA TYR A 63 -13.31 6.84 -13.13
C TYR A 63 -13.83 7.31 -14.50
N GLN A 64 -13.04 7.18 -15.56
CA GLN A 64 -13.47 7.52 -16.92
C GLN A 64 -14.69 6.70 -17.36
N ALA A 65 -14.73 5.41 -17.03
CA ALA A 65 -15.87 4.55 -17.33
C ALA A 65 -17.13 4.94 -16.52
N ASP A 66 -16.97 5.25 -15.24
CA ASP A 66 -18.09 5.58 -14.36
C ASP A 66 -18.70 6.96 -14.68
N TYR A 67 -17.90 7.92 -15.16
CA TYR A 67 -18.32 9.32 -15.37
C TYR A 67 -18.33 9.78 -16.84
N GLY A 68 -17.91 8.94 -17.80
CA GLY A 68 -17.93 9.27 -19.24
C GLY A 68 -16.96 10.39 -19.66
N VAL A 69 -15.99 10.74 -18.81
CA VAL A 69 -15.02 11.83 -19.07
C VAL A 69 -13.71 11.30 -19.65
N ARG A 70 -12.96 12.16 -20.34
CA ARG A 70 -11.62 11.86 -20.88
C ARG A 70 -10.56 12.70 -20.16
N GLU A 71 -9.30 12.27 -20.25
CA GLU A 71 -8.14 13.01 -19.73
C GLU A 71 -8.20 13.31 -18.22
N VAL A 72 -8.40 12.26 -17.43
CA VAL A 72 -8.56 12.37 -15.97
C VAL A 72 -7.22 12.15 -15.29
N THR A 73 -6.85 13.04 -14.38
CA THR A 73 -5.65 12.86 -13.54
C THR A 73 -5.92 11.88 -12.39
N LEU A 74 -4.85 11.30 -11.83
CA LEU A 74 -4.97 10.47 -10.62
C LEU A 74 -5.63 11.23 -9.45
N LEU A 75 -5.34 12.53 -9.29
CA LEU A 75 -5.94 13.34 -8.21
C LEU A 75 -7.46 13.42 -8.37
N THR A 76 -7.92 13.65 -9.60
CA THR A 76 -9.35 13.68 -9.92
C THR A 76 -10.00 12.32 -9.67
N ALA A 77 -9.34 11.23 -10.06
CA ALA A 77 -9.84 9.87 -9.87
C ALA A 77 -9.97 9.48 -8.39
N LEU A 78 -9.23 10.12 -7.48
CA LEU A 78 -9.30 9.85 -6.05
C LEU A 78 -10.44 10.59 -5.34
N ARG A 79 -10.99 11.67 -5.92
CA ARG A 79 -12.01 12.52 -5.28
C ARG A 79 -13.22 11.75 -4.74
N PRO A 80 -13.80 10.75 -5.43
CA PRO A 80 -14.95 10.00 -4.92
C PRO A 80 -14.63 9.10 -3.72
N HIS A 81 -13.35 8.83 -3.48
CA HIS A 81 -12.88 7.87 -2.48
C HIS A 81 -12.33 8.53 -1.22
N VAL A 82 -12.35 9.86 -1.15
CA VAL A 82 -11.84 10.63 -0.01
C VAL A 82 -12.95 11.45 0.64
N GLY A 83 -12.83 11.66 1.94
CA GLY A 83 -13.62 12.59 2.72
C GLY A 83 -13.19 14.06 2.54
N PRO A 84 -13.91 15.00 3.18
CA PRO A 84 -13.78 16.43 2.92
C PRO A 84 -12.37 17.01 3.17
N ALA A 85 -11.69 16.54 4.21
CA ALA A 85 -10.35 17.05 4.57
C ALA A 85 -9.30 16.65 3.52
N ALA A 86 -9.30 15.37 3.12
CA ALA A 86 -8.42 14.88 2.07
C ALA A 86 -8.79 15.49 0.71
N LEU A 87 -10.07 15.69 0.43
CA LEU A 87 -10.55 16.37 -0.78
C LEU A 87 -9.96 17.79 -0.90
N ARG A 88 -10.04 18.60 0.16
CA ARG A 88 -9.45 19.96 0.17
C ARG A 88 -7.95 19.92 -0.16
N ARG A 89 -7.23 18.96 0.41
CA ARG A 89 -5.80 18.77 0.14
C ARG A 89 -5.52 18.33 -1.31
N LEU A 90 -6.40 17.53 -1.91
CA LEU A 90 -6.30 17.21 -3.34
C LEU A 90 -6.57 18.46 -4.20
N GLU A 91 -7.49 19.32 -3.79
CA GLU A 91 -7.82 20.58 -4.48
C GLU A 91 -6.66 21.58 -4.45
N GLU A 92 -5.92 21.66 -3.34
CA GLU A 92 -4.68 22.44 -3.24
C GLU A 92 -3.58 21.97 -4.20
N ALA A 93 -3.62 20.70 -4.61
CA ALA A 93 -2.68 20.10 -5.55
C ALA A 93 -3.16 20.13 -7.02
N VAL A 94 -4.29 20.78 -7.30
CA VAL A 94 -4.78 20.90 -8.69
C VAL A 94 -3.76 21.62 -9.55
N GLY A 95 -3.47 21.04 -10.72
CA GLY A 95 -2.46 21.54 -11.65
C GLY A 95 -1.03 21.06 -11.37
N TYR A 96 -0.79 20.31 -10.28
CA TYR A 96 0.52 19.74 -9.98
C TYR A 96 0.73 18.47 -10.80
N ALA A 97 1.98 18.22 -11.21
CA ALA A 97 2.35 16.98 -11.90
C ALA A 97 2.42 15.82 -10.90
N VAL A 98 1.66 14.76 -11.15
CA VAL A 98 1.65 13.57 -10.28
C VAL A 98 2.82 12.66 -10.66
N THR A 99 3.65 12.31 -9.68
CA THR A 99 4.85 11.48 -9.89
C THR A 99 4.98 10.41 -8.81
N ASN A 100 5.63 9.31 -9.16
CA ASN A 100 5.99 8.28 -8.19
C ASN A 100 7.05 8.82 -7.25
N ARG A 101 6.86 8.63 -5.94
CA ARG A 101 7.87 8.97 -4.95
C ARG A 101 9.18 8.17 -5.10
N GLY A 102 9.15 7.01 -5.73
CA GLY A 102 10.33 6.17 -5.94
C GLY A 102 10.75 5.38 -4.70
N ARG A 103 11.40 4.24 -4.97
CA ARG A 103 11.63 3.06 -4.13
C ARG A 103 10.36 2.38 -3.57
N PRO A 104 9.88 1.31 -4.23
CA PRO A 104 9.07 0.33 -3.54
C PRO A 104 9.90 -0.27 -2.38
N ALA A 105 9.27 -0.51 -1.22
CA ALA A 105 9.76 -1.57 -0.36
C ALA A 105 9.73 -2.83 -1.24
N ILE A 106 10.90 -3.41 -1.50
CA ILE A 106 10.97 -4.76 -2.06
C ILE A 106 10.23 -5.60 -1.02
N LEU A 107 9.02 -6.03 -1.35
CA LEU A 107 8.38 -7.11 -0.62
C LEU A 107 9.31 -8.29 -0.90
N ALA A 108 10.22 -8.58 0.03
CA ALA A 108 10.98 -9.80 0.01
C ALA A 108 9.95 -10.91 0.24
N ILE A 109 9.26 -11.32 -0.82
CA ILE A 109 8.56 -12.59 -0.86
C ILE A 109 9.69 -13.59 -0.75
N PRO A 110 9.88 -14.29 0.38
CA PRO A 110 10.84 -15.39 0.41
C PRO A 110 10.45 -16.31 -0.74
N GLY A 111 11.37 -16.48 -1.70
CA GLY A 111 11.12 -17.33 -2.85
C GLY A 111 10.60 -18.69 -2.39
N PRO A 112 9.76 -19.37 -3.19
CA PRO A 112 9.19 -20.65 -2.79
C PRO A 112 10.31 -21.57 -2.31
N LYS A 113 10.28 -21.96 -1.03
CA LYS A 113 11.20 -22.97 -0.49
C LYS A 113 10.98 -24.22 -1.34
N ARG A 114 11.90 -24.50 -2.27
CA ARG A 114 11.95 -25.77 -2.97
C ARG A 114 12.30 -26.82 -1.92
N PHE A 115 11.27 -27.54 -1.47
CA PHE A 115 11.44 -28.73 -0.64
C PHE A 115 12.03 -29.81 -1.55
N TYR A 116 13.28 -30.19 -1.32
CA TYR A 116 13.88 -31.35 -1.97
C TYR A 116 13.57 -32.58 -1.11
N PRO A 117 12.71 -33.52 -1.57
CA PRO A 117 12.50 -34.77 -0.86
C PRO A 117 13.74 -35.63 -1.07
N GLY A 118 14.63 -35.69 -0.09
CA GLY A 118 15.84 -36.52 -0.21
C GLY A 118 16.97 -36.26 0.79
N LYS A 119 16.92 -35.19 1.59
CA LYS A 119 17.88 -34.97 2.68
C LYS A 119 17.17 -34.83 4.02
N LEU A 120 16.57 -35.92 4.49
CA LEU A 120 16.43 -36.16 5.91
C LEU A 120 17.83 -36.44 6.46
N GLY A 121 18.54 -35.37 6.84
CA GLY A 121 19.69 -35.50 7.71
C GLY A 121 19.24 -36.20 8.98
N ARG A 122 19.93 -37.29 9.32
CA ARG A 122 19.78 -38.01 10.59
C ARG A 122 19.62 -36.99 11.72
N ILE A 123 18.50 -37.09 12.43
CA ILE A 123 18.44 -36.58 13.80
C ILE A 123 19.36 -37.52 14.58
N GLU A 124 20.61 -37.13 14.77
CA GLU A 124 21.42 -37.76 15.82
C GLU A 124 20.70 -37.45 17.13
N ARG A 125 20.07 -38.49 17.70
CA ARG A 125 19.64 -38.46 19.10
C ARG A 125 20.91 -38.27 19.93
N PRO A 126 20.98 -37.29 20.83
CA PRO A 126 21.99 -37.35 21.88
C PRO A 126 21.77 -38.64 22.67
N ALA A 127 22.83 -39.43 22.77
CA ALA A 127 22.86 -40.67 23.52
C ALA A 127 22.47 -40.41 24.98
N ALA A 128 21.64 -41.30 25.51
CA ALA A 128 21.43 -41.42 26.94
C ALA A 128 22.75 -41.83 27.59
N ASP A 129 23.42 -40.89 28.26
CA ASP A 129 24.56 -41.23 29.09
C ASP A 129 24.02 -41.68 30.44
N SER A 130 24.21 -42.98 30.66
CA SER A 130 24.03 -43.65 31.93
C SER A 130 25.15 -43.18 32.86
N GLY A 131 24.86 -42.92 34.13
CA GLY A 131 25.86 -42.55 35.14
C GLY A 131 27.02 -43.54 35.24
N PRO A 132 28.08 -43.18 35.98
CA PRO A 132 28.07 -43.60 37.38
C PRO A 132 28.71 -42.59 38.35
N GLY A 133 28.31 -42.65 39.62
CA GLY A 133 28.89 -41.90 40.74
C GLY A 133 28.05 -42.04 41.98
#